data_AF-A0A517PM99-F1
#
_entry.id   AF-A0A517PM99-F1
#
_cell.length_a   1.000
_cell.length_b   1.000
_cell.length_c   1.000
_cell.angle_alpha   90.00
_cell.angle_beta   90.00
_cell.angle_gamma   90.00
#
_symmetry.space_group_name_H-M   'P 1'
#
loop_
_entity.id
_entity.type
_entity.pdbx_description
1 polymer ?
#
loop_
_entity_poly.entity_id
_entity_poly.type
_entity_poly.pdbx_seq_one_letter_code
_entity_poly.pdbx_strand_id
1 'polypeptide(L)'
;MTELESTDNTEIIFSMRFLLIIYFIWVCPFTFFGLCVNEADISAGNAPSFPFLSPIGAEGIFELLFFPVATLSDLFILLWLLRFCLPQSLKHKLVWEASAAYQQDDVIKNDKLAVCSPFLALLGTVVLSYAKSHIRVDGSRRQPVVTWEGPAAEYFERLLALGWTLSYLAGILGLVSFACFSTRKNWMAIVGAVVGYGNIFGSFVIACAIYED
;
A
#
# COMPACT_ATOMS: atom_id res chain seq x y z
N MET A 1 14.00 23.00 33.87
CA MET A 1 14.59 24.14 33.16
C MET A 1 13.82 24.27 31.85
N THR A 2 12.88 25.22 31.87
CA THR A 2 12.03 25.76 30.77
C THR A 2 11.42 24.78 29.77
N GLU A 3 10.17 24.42 30.08
CA GLU A 3 9.09 24.11 29.13
C GLU A 3 9.03 25.22 28.07
N LEU A 4 9.56 24.92 26.89
CA LEU A 4 9.15 25.49 25.62
C LEU A 4 8.65 24.30 24.79
N GLU A 5 7.62 23.62 25.31
CA GLU A 5 6.79 22.79 24.45
C GLU A 5 6.10 23.76 23.49
N SER A 6 6.59 23.79 22.25
CA SER A 6 5.95 24.57 21.22
C SER A 6 4.52 24.07 21.11
N THR A 7 3.57 24.95 21.39
CA THR A 7 2.14 24.84 21.10
C THR A 7 1.88 24.86 19.60
N ASP A 8 2.69 24.13 18.83
CA ASP A 8 2.56 24.01 17.40
C ASP A 8 1.69 22.79 17.13
N ASN A 9 0.38 23.00 17.14
CA ASN A 9 -0.66 22.01 16.81
C ASN A 9 -0.63 21.63 15.31
N THR A 10 0.56 21.58 14.70
CA THR A 10 0.83 21.23 13.30
C THR A 10 1.67 19.96 13.17
N GLU A 11 2.25 19.48 14.28
CA GLU A 11 3.12 18.31 14.29
C GLU A 11 2.35 16.99 14.20
N ILE A 12 2.79 16.12 13.30
CA ILE A 12 2.20 14.79 13.10
C ILE A 12 3.03 13.78 13.89
N ILE A 13 2.38 13.07 14.81
CA ILE A 13 2.96 11.95 15.55
C ILE A 13 2.50 10.65 14.89
N PHE A 14 3.45 9.81 14.50
CA PHE A 14 3.18 8.50 13.91
C PHE A 14 3.26 7.40 14.97
N SER A 15 2.14 6.69 15.14
CA SER A 15 2.07 5.48 15.96
C SER A 15 2.61 4.29 15.16
N MET A 16 3.67 3.64 15.64
CA MET A 16 4.22 2.42 15.05
C MET A 16 3.16 1.32 14.98
N ARG A 17 2.37 1.15 16.05
CA ARG A 17 1.26 0.19 16.07
C ARG A 17 0.27 0.44 14.93
N PHE A 18 -0.08 1.70 14.69
CA PHE A 18 -0.97 2.07 13.59
C PHE A 18 -0.36 1.77 12.21
N LEU A 19 0.92 2.09 12.01
CA LEU A 19 1.64 1.78 10.77
C LEU A 19 1.73 0.27 10.51
N LEU A 20 1.95 -0.53 11.56
CA LEU A 20 1.97 -1.99 11.49
C LEU A 20 0.60 -2.56 11.10
N ILE A 21 -0.49 -2.01 11.66
CA ILE A 21 -1.86 -2.43 11.29
C ILE A 21 -2.16 -2.09 9.83
N ILE A 22 -1.83 -0.87 9.37
CA ILE A 22 -1.96 -0.47 7.97
C ILE A 22 -1.20 -1.44 7.07
N TYR A 23 0.07 -1.72 7.40
CA TYR A 23 0.87 -2.64 6.61
C TYR A 23 0.29 -4.06 6.60
N PHE A 24 -0.19 -4.55 7.74
CA PHE A 24 -0.81 -5.87 7.85
C PHE A 24 -2.07 -6.00 6.96
N ILE A 25 -2.91 -4.96 6.92
CA ILE A 25 -4.10 -4.93 6.04
C ILE A 25 -3.71 -4.98 4.56
N TRP A 26 -2.57 -4.42 4.18
CA TRP A 26 -2.06 -4.43 2.80
C TRP A 26 -1.37 -5.74 2.42
N VAL A 27 -0.50 -6.25 3.29
CA VAL A 27 0.34 -7.41 2.98
C VAL A 27 -0.47 -8.69 2.83
N CYS A 28 -1.58 -8.84 3.56
CA CYS A 28 -2.42 -10.04 3.49
C CYS A 28 -3.05 -10.23 2.09
N PRO A 29 -3.78 -9.24 1.52
CA PRO A 29 -4.25 -9.31 0.12
C PRO A 29 -3.13 -9.47 -0.89
N PHE A 30 -1.99 -8.78 -0.71
CA PHE A 30 -0.84 -8.91 -1.61
C PHE A 30 -0.28 -10.33 -1.62
N THR A 31 -0.16 -10.95 -0.44
CA THR A 31 0.34 -12.33 -0.30
C THR A 31 -0.59 -13.28 -1.04
N PHE A 32 -1.90 -13.18 -0.81
CA PHE A 32 -2.88 -14.00 -1.52
C PHE A 32 -2.79 -13.84 -3.04
N PHE A 33 -2.73 -12.60 -3.53
CA PHE A 33 -2.54 -12.32 -4.94
C PHE A 33 -1.26 -12.93 -5.50
N GLY A 34 -0.12 -12.74 -4.82
CA GLY A 34 1.17 -13.26 -5.28
C GLY A 34 1.23 -14.79 -5.33
N LEU A 35 0.59 -15.47 -4.37
CA LEU A 35 0.43 -16.92 -4.39
C LEU A 35 -0.41 -17.38 -5.60
N CYS A 36 -1.55 -16.74 -5.87
CA CYS A 36 -2.41 -17.07 -7.02
C CYS A 36 -1.70 -16.83 -8.37
N VAL A 37 -0.96 -15.75 -8.49
CA VAL A 37 -0.19 -15.43 -9.69
C VAL A 37 0.89 -16.49 -9.93
N ASN A 38 1.66 -16.85 -8.90
CA ASN A 38 2.68 -17.88 -9.03
C ASN A 38 2.10 -19.24 -9.40
N GLU A 39 0.93 -19.60 -8.85
CA GLU A 39 0.18 -20.81 -9.24
C GLU A 39 -0.11 -20.81 -10.75
N ALA A 40 -0.68 -19.71 -11.26
CA ALA A 40 -1.06 -19.57 -12.66
C ALA A 40 0.17 -19.53 -13.60
N ASP A 41 1.26 -18.87 -13.18
CA ASP A 41 2.52 -18.84 -13.94
C ASP A 41 3.10 -20.26 -14.07
N ILE A 42 3.12 -21.01 -12.97
CA ILE A 42 3.65 -22.38 -12.95
C ILE A 42 2.78 -23.32 -13.78
N SER A 43 1.44 -23.20 -13.70
CA SER A 43 0.53 -24.01 -14.52
C SER A 43 0.69 -23.73 -16.02
N ALA A 44 1.03 -22.49 -16.39
CA ALA A 44 1.36 -22.08 -17.75
C ALA A 44 2.79 -22.44 -18.20
N GLY A 45 3.63 -22.98 -17.31
CA GLY A 45 5.03 -23.33 -17.60
C GLY A 45 6.02 -22.16 -17.56
N ASN A 46 5.60 -21.03 -16.97
CA ASN A 46 6.43 -19.83 -16.77
C ASN A 46 7.16 -19.85 -15.42
N ALA A 47 8.14 -18.97 -15.27
CA ALA A 47 8.80 -18.74 -13.98
C ALA A 47 7.88 -17.92 -13.05
N PRO A 48 7.94 -18.12 -11.72
CA PRO A 48 7.09 -17.39 -10.78
C PRO A 48 7.43 -15.90 -10.74
N SER A 49 6.42 -15.05 -10.90
CA SER A 49 6.54 -13.59 -10.84
C SER A 49 7.04 -13.07 -9.48
N PHE A 50 6.65 -13.75 -8.40
CA PHE A 50 7.04 -13.45 -7.02
C PHE A 50 7.82 -14.63 -6.41
N PRO A 51 9.12 -14.80 -6.74
CA PRO A 51 9.87 -16.00 -6.37
C PRO A 51 10.12 -16.15 -4.86
N PHE A 52 9.82 -15.12 -4.07
CA PHE A 52 9.87 -15.13 -2.61
C PHE A 52 8.57 -15.66 -1.96
N LEU A 53 7.54 -15.99 -2.77
CA LEU A 53 6.32 -16.66 -2.34
C LEU A 53 6.26 -18.05 -2.99
N SER A 54 5.86 -19.09 -2.24
CA SER A 54 5.62 -20.41 -2.82
C SER A 54 4.35 -20.41 -3.70
N PRO A 55 4.14 -21.36 -4.63
CA PRO A 55 2.82 -21.59 -5.21
C PRO A 55 1.78 -22.06 -4.16
N ILE A 56 0.48 -22.05 -4.50
CA ILE A 56 -0.63 -22.54 -3.67
C ILE A 56 -0.62 -24.09 -3.67
N GLY A 57 0.36 -24.66 -2.98
CA GLY A 57 0.46 -26.10 -2.69
C GLY A 57 0.35 -26.42 -1.19
N ALA A 58 0.86 -27.58 -0.78
CA ALA A 58 0.93 -27.99 0.64
C ALA A 58 1.67 -26.98 1.54
N GLU A 59 2.55 -26.15 0.94
CA GLU A 59 3.30 -25.08 1.61
C GLU A 59 2.63 -23.69 1.51
N GLY A 60 1.68 -23.50 0.59
CA GLY A 60 1.06 -22.19 0.32
C GLY A 60 0.18 -21.67 1.46
N ILE A 61 -0.44 -22.57 2.24
CA ILE A 61 -1.19 -22.18 3.46
C ILE A 61 -0.22 -21.66 4.53
N PHE A 62 0.98 -22.25 4.62
CA PHE A 62 2.00 -21.79 5.56
C PHE A 62 2.55 -20.43 5.14
N GLU A 63 2.77 -20.19 3.85
CA GLU A 63 3.22 -18.87 3.35
C GLU A 63 2.17 -17.76 3.56
N LEU A 64 0.88 -18.07 3.44
CA LEU A 64 -0.19 -17.10 3.71
C LEU A 64 -0.16 -16.57 5.15
N LEU A 65 0.36 -17.34 6.10
CA LEU A 65 0.56 -16.92 7.49
C LEU A 65 1.98 -16.41 7.75
N PHE A 66 2.99 -17.10 7.23
CA PHE A 66 4.39 -16.84 7.51
C PHE A 66 4.86 -15.55 6.86
N PHE A 67 4.53 -15.30 5.59
CA PHE A 67 5.01 -14.13 4.87
C PHE A 67 4.51 -12.81 5.48
N PRO A 68 3.21 -12.63 5.81
CA PRO A 68 2.75 -11.46 6.55
C PRO A 68 3.44 -11.28 7.90
N VAL A 69 3.66 -12.37 8.65
CA VAL A 69 4.29 -12.31 9.97
C VAL A 69 5.77 -11.93 9.88
N ALA A 70 6.51 -12.53 8.95
CA ALA A 70 7.93 -12.25 8.72
C ALA A 70 8.15 -10.80 8.30
N THR A 71 7.42 -10.35 7.28
CA THR A 71 7.53 -8.97 6.78
C THR A 71 7.02 -7.91 7.76
N LEU A 72 6.00 -8.23 8.57
CA LEU A 72 5.57 -7.37 9.67
C LEU A 72 6.65 -7.26 10.76
N SER A 73 7.36 -8.36 11.04
CA SER A 73 8.49 -8.38 11.97
C SER A 73 9.65 -7.54 11.45
N ASP A 74 9.97 -7.64 10.16
CA ASP A 74 10.98 -6.80 9.51
C ASP A 74 10.61 -5.31 9.59
N LEU A 75 9.35 -4.96 9.31
CA LEU A 75 8.87 -3.59 9.44
C LEU A 75 8.93 -3.10 10.90
N PHE A 76 8.57 -3.95 11.86
CA PHE A 76 8.70 -3.64 13.28
C PHE A 76 10.15 -3.33 13.66
N ILE A 77 11.10 -4.19 13.25
CA ILE A 77 12.53 -3.99 13.48
C ILE A 77 13.00 -2.70 12.82
N LEU A 78 12.61 -2.44 11.57
CA LEU A 78 12.95 -1.23 10.84
C LEU A 78 12.46 0.03 11.55
N LEU A 79 11.22 0.05 12.02
CA LEU A 79 10.65 1.18 12.76
C LEU A 79 11.39 1.43 14.08
N TRP A 80 11.75 0.36 14.79
CA TRP A 80 12.55 0.47 16.01
C TRP A 80 13.97 0.96 15.76
N LEU A 81 14.64 0.45 14.73
CA LEU A 81 15.96 0.93 14.30
C LEU A 81 15.90 2.40 13.88
N LEU A 82 14.88 2.79 13.12
CA LEU A 82 14.66 4.18 12.72
C LEU A 82 14.51 5.06 13.97
N ARG A 83 13.68 4.66 14.93
CA ARG A 83 13.52 5.38 16.21
C ARG A 83 14.82 5.46 17.01
N PHE A 84 15.63 4.40 16.99
CA PHE A 84 16.91 4.36 17.68
C PHE A 84 17.89 5.38 17.08
N CYS A 85 17.96 5.44 15.75
CA CYS A 85 18.82 6.35 14.99
C CYS A 85 18.34 7.81 14.96
N LEU A 86 17.05 8.08 15.23
CA LEU A 86 16.53 9.45 15.28
C LEU A 86 17.18 10.26 16.42
N PRO A 87 17.52 11.54 16.19
CA PRO A 87 17.97 12.43 17.26
C PRO A 87 16.87 12.58 18.33
N GLN A 88 17.26 12.86 19.59
CA GLN A 88 16.31 12.95 20.71
C GLN A 88 15.14 13.90 20.43
N SER A 89 15.39 15.00 19.70
CA SER A 89 14.38 15.97 19.27
C SER A 89 13.32 15.43 18.32
N LEU A 90 13.53 14.28 17.67
CA LEU A 90 12.58 13.68 16.72
C LEU A 90 11.98 12.35 17.21
N LYS A 91 12.47 11.79 18.32
CA LYS A 91 11.98 10.51 18.86
C LYS A 91 10.51 10.55 19.30
N HIS A 92 9.98 11.74 19.62
CA HIS A 92 8.56 11.93 19.95
C HIS A 92 7.64 11.83 18.72
N LYS A 93 8.17 11.95 17.49
CA LYS A 93 7.38 11.84 16.25
C LYS A 93 7.10 10.41 15.82
N LEU A 94 7.83 9.44 16.37
CA LEU A 94 7.67 8.01 16.10
C LEU A 94 7.59 7.24 17.42
N VAL A 95 6.37 6.94 17.86
CA VAL A 95 6.06 6.34 19.15
C VAL A 95 5.39 4.98 18.99
N TRP A 96 5.52 4.10 19.98
CA TRP A 96 4.89 2.78 19.94
C TRP A 96 3.36 2.89 19.86
N GLU A 97 2.79 3.65 20.79
CA GLU A 97 1.38 3.97 20.88
C GLU A 97 1.25 5.48 21.06
N ALA A 98 0.37 6.11 20.27
CA ALA A 98 0.02 7.50 20.49
C ALA A 98 -0.84 7.54 21.76
N SER A 99 -0.30 8.03 22.87
CA SER A 99 -1.09 8.22 24.10
C SER A 99 -2.23 9.20 23.83
N ALA A 100 -3.38 8.99 24.48
CA ALA A 100 -4.51 9.91 24.47
C ALA A 100 -4.12 11.34 24.93
N ALA A 101 -3.00 11.49 25.65
CA ALA A 101 -2.45 12.79 26.01
C ALA A 101 -1.82 13.57 24.83
N TYR A 102 -1.45 12.88 23.74
CA TYR A 102 -0.92 13.48 22.50
C TYR A 102 -1.99 13.58 21.39
N GLN A 103 -3.12 12.88 21.53
CA GLN A 103 -4.32 13.17 20.75
C GLN A 103 -4.92 14.45 21.33
N GLN A 104 -4.32 15.59 21.00
CA GLN A 104 -4.95 16.88 21.27
C GLN A 104 -6.36 16.86 20.66
N ASP A 105 -7.36 17.18 21.48
CA ASP A 105 -8.73 17.47 21.06
C ASP A 105 -8.78 18.62 20.01
N ASP A 106 -7.68 19.37 19.87
CA ASP A 106 -7.51 20.37 18.83
C ASP A 106 -7.12 19.75 17.49
N VAL A 107 -7.98 19.96 16.51
CA VAL A 107 -7.76 19.44 15.16
C VAL A 107 -6.48 20.03 14.55
N ILE A 108 -5.54 19.15 14.20
CA ILE A 108 -4.24 19.53 13.64
C ILE A 108 -4.46 20.26 12.30
N LYS A 109 -3.89 21.46 12.17
CA LYS A 109 -3.96 22.24 10.91
C LYS A 109 -2.79 21.87 10.00
N ASN A 110 -2.90 20.75 9.28
CA ASN A 110 -1.87 20.31 8.35
C ASN A 110 -2.46 19.78 7.04
N ASP A 111 -2.19 20.51 5.95
CA ASP A 111 -2.71 20.19 4.62
C ASP A 111 -1.86 19.15 3.86
N LYS A 112 -0.66 18.80 4.36
CA LYS A 112 0.31 18.01 3.57
C LYS A 112 -0.23 16.64 3.21
N LEU A 113 -0.83 15.93 4.16
CA LEU A 113 -1.40 14.60 3.91
C LEU A 113 -2.60 14.67 2.93
N ALA A 114 -3.42 15.72 3.04
CA ALA A 114 -4.55 15.95 2.15
C ALA A 114 -4.13 16.17 0.69
N VAL A 115 -2.97 16.78 0.46
CA VAL A 115 -2.39 17.01 -0.88
C VAL A 115 -1.61 15.79 -1.38
N CYS A 116 -0.90 15.09 -0.49
CA CYS A 116 -0.17 13.87 -0.88
C CYS A 116 -1.09 12.73 -1.32
N SER A 117 -2.27 12.59 -0.70
CA SER A 117 -3.24 11.54 -1.05
C SER A 117 -3.62 11.53 -2.54
N PRO A 118 -4.14 12.62 -3.15
CA PRO A 118 -4.48 12.62 -4.57
C PRO A 118 -3.25 12.51 -5.48
N PHE A 119 -2.08 13.00 -5.06
CA PHE A 119 -0.85 12.82 -5.84
C PHE A 119 -0.46 11.34 -5.96
N LEU A 120 -0.50 10.59 -4.86
CA LEU A 120 -0.26 9.15 -4.86
C LEU A 120 -1.34 8.40 -5.65
N ALA A 121 -2.60 8.82 -5.55
CA ALA A 121 -3.70 8.23 -6.31
C ALA A 121 -3.47 8.39 -7.81
N LEU A 122 -3.08 9.59 -8.26
CA LEU A 122 -2.75 9.87 -9.65
C LEU A 122 -1.55 9.05 -10.14
N LEU A 123 -0.48 8.97 -9.32
CA LEU A 123 0.68 8.15 -9.67
C LEU A 123 0.29 6.67 -9.81
N GLY A 124 -0.54 6.16 -8.90
CA GLY A 124 -1.12 4.82 -8.98
C GLY A 124 -1.96 4.63 -10.25
N THR A 125 -2.81 5.60 -10.59
CA THR A 125 -3.60 5.59 -11.83
C THR A 125 -2.70 5.55 -13.06
N VAL A 126 -1.62 6.33 -13.10
CA VAL A 126 -0.67 6.33 -14.23
C VAL A 126 -0.01 4.96 -14.39
N VAL A 127 0.51 4.38 -13.31
CA VAL A 127 1.15 3.06 -13.33
C VAL A 127 0.17 1.98 -13.79
N LEU A 128 -1.05 1.96 -13.25
CA LEU A 128 -2.07 0.98 -13.61
C LEU A 128 -2.63 1.19 -15.03
N SER A 129 -2.75 2.44 -15.48
CA SER A 129 -3.16 2.75 -16.86
C SER A 129 -2.10 2.33 -17.86
N TYR A 130 -0.82 2.50 -17.50
CA TYR A 130 0.30 1.99 -18.28
C TYR A 130 0.26 0.46 -18.37
N ALA A 131 0.12 -0.25 -17.24
CA ALA A 131 -0.07 -1.70 -17.24
C ALA A 131 -1.27 -2.11 -18.10
N LYS A 132 -2.43 -1.46 -17.94
CA LYS A 132 -3.64 -1.72 -18.72
C LYS A 132 -3.41 -1.58 -20.23
N SER A 133 -2.60 -0.61 -20.66
CA SER A 133 -2.32 -0.39 -22.09
C SER A 133 -1.62 -1.57 -22.78
N HIS A 134 -1.03 -2.47 -21.99
CA HIS A 134 -0.37 -3.69 -22.46
C HIS A 134 -1.26 -4.93 -22.40
N ILE A 135 -2.52 -4.80 -21.97
CA ILE A 135 -3.51 -5.89 -21.99
C ILE A 135 -4.37 -5.75 -23.25
N ARG A 136 -4.56 -6.85 -23.99
CA ARG A 136 -5.54 -6.92 -25.09
C ARG A 136 -6.50 -8.07 -24.86
N VAL A 137 -7.70 -7.97 -25.42
CA VAL A 137 -8.66 -9.08 -25.42
C VAL A 137 -8.31 -10.01 -26.58
N ASP A 138 -8.00 -11.27 -26.28
CA ASP A 138 -7.91 -12.30 -27.32
C ASP A 138 -9.32 -12.59 -27.87
N GLY A 139 -9.53 -12.31 -29.15
CA GLY A 139 -10.83 -12.49 -29.80
C GLY A 139 -11.28 -13.95 -29.89
N SER A 140 -10.36 -14.91 -29.75
CA SER A 140 -10.67 -16.34 -29.82
C SER A 140 -11.26 -16.90 -28.53
N ARG A 141 -10.76 -16.44 -27.36
CA ARG A 141 -11.19 -16.89 -26.02
C ARG A 141 -11.96 -15.83 -25.23
N ARG A 142 -12.02 -14.58 -25.74
CA ARG A 142 -12.56 -13.39 -25.05
C ARG A 142 -11.92 -13.12 -23.68
N GLN A 143 -10.72 -13.66 -23.45
CA GLN A 143 -9.95 -13.44 -22.22
C GLN A 143 -8.96 -12.29 -22.42
N PRO A 144 -8.73 -11.46 -21.39
CA PRO A 144 -7.66 -10.48 -21.40
C PRO A 144 -6.29 -11.20 -21.33
N VAL A 145 -5.42 -10.89 -22.27
CA VAL A 145 -4.07 -11.45 -22.39
C VAL A 145 -3.05 -10.31 -22.30
N VAL A 146 -1.98 -10.54 -21.55
CA VAL A 146 -0.84 -9.62 -21.50
C VAL A 146 -0.08 -9.71 -22.82
N THR A 147 -0.03 -8.61 -23.56
CA THR A 147 0.59 -8.52 -24.90
C THR A 147 1.91 -7.77 -24.87
N TRP A 148 2.50 -7.60 -23.68
CA TRP A 148 3.78 -6.93 -23.56
C TRP A 148 4.88 -7.85 -24.11
N GLU A 149 5.53 -7.41 -25.17
CA GLU A 149 6.74 -8.03 -25.70
C GLU A 149 7.96 -7.19 -25.29
N GLY A 150 8.89 -7.77 -24.51
CA GLY A 150 10.13 -7.11 -24.09
C GLY A 150 10.56 -7.46 -22.66
N PRO A 151 11.75 -7.00 -22.22
CA PRO A 151 12.32 -7.35 -20.91
C PRO A 151 11.49 -6.85 -19.72
N ALA A 152 10.59 -5.87 -19.94
CA ALA A 152 9.69 -5.37 -18.92
C ALA A 152 8.39 -6.19 -18.76
N ALA A 153 8.12 -7.13 -19.68
CA ALA A 153 6.97 -8.02 -19.61
C ALA A 153 7.01 -8.92 -18.36
N GLU A 154 8.20 -9.37 -17.97
CA GLU A 154 8.46 -10.17 -16.74
C GLU A 154 8.18 -9.41 -15.44
N TYR A 155 7.86 -8.11 -15.51
CA TYR A 155 7.62 -7.25 -14.36
C TYR A 155 6.18 -6.74 -14.31
N PHE A 156 5.28 -7.27 -15.14
CA PHE A 156 3.90 -6.80 -15.24
C PHE A 156 3.15 -6.92 -13.90
N GLU A 157 3.28 -8.04 -13.23
CA GLU A 157 2.68 -8.36 -11.93
C GLU A 157 3.24 -7.44 -10.83
N ARG A 158 4.52 -7.09 -10.94
CA ARG A 158 5.18 -6.14 -10.04
C ARG A 158 4.71 -4.72 -10.28
N LEU A 159 4.40 -4.35 -11.52
CA LEU A 159 3.77 -3.07 -11.85
C LEU A 159 2.35 -2.96 -11.30
N LEU A 160 1.57 -4.06 -11.34
CA LEU A 160 0.26 -4.11 -10.69
C LEU A 160 0.40 -3.92 -9.17
N ALA A 161 1.30 -4.66 -8.52
CA ALA A 161 1.57 -4.54 -7.09
C ALA A 161 2.01 -3.13 -6.68
N LEU A 162 2.87 -2.47 -7.49
CA LEU A 162 3.28 -1.09 -7.29
C LEU A 162 2.10 -0.13 -7.39
N GLY A 163 1.29 -0.25 -8.45
CA GLY A 163 0.11 0.57 -8.66
C GLY A 163 -0.91 0.43 -7.53
N TRP A 164 -1.11 -0.78 -7.02
CA TRP A 164 -1.95 -1.04 -5.85
C TRP A 164 -1.37 -0.44 -4.57
N THR A 165 -0.06 -0.58 -4.34
CA THR A 165 0.61 -0.01 -3.15
C THR A 165 0.46 1.51 -3.12
N LEU A 166 0.69 2.19 -4.25
CA LEU A 166 0.50 3.64 -4.36
C LEU A 166 -0.95 4.06 -4.10
N SER A 167 -1.89 3.30 -4.66
CA SER A 167 -3.32 3.54 -4.50
C SER A 167 -3.81 3.27 -3.08
N TYR A 168 -3.24 2.27 -2.40
CA TYR A 168 -3.52 1.94 -1.00
C TYR A 168 -3.03 3.04 -0.07
N LEU A 169 -1.79 3.51 -0.26
CA LEU A 169 -1.25 4.64 0.48
C LEU A 169 -2.08 5.91 0.26
N ALA A 170 -2.55 6.16 -0.97
CA ALA A 170 -3.46 7.27 -1.25
C ALA A 170 -4.78 7.17 -0.45
N GLY A 171 -5.37 5.98 -0.41
CA GLY A 171 -6.56 5.63 0.38
C GLY A 171 -6.38 5.91 1.87
N ILE A 172 -5.32 5.36 2.46
CA ILE A 172 -5.01 5.48 3.88
C ILE A 172 -4.67 6.93 4.25
N LEU A 173 -3.84 7.62 3.47
CA LEU A 173 -3.54 9.04 3.73
C LEU A 173 -4.79 9.91 3.64
N GLY A 174 -5.70 9.61 2.71
CA GLY A 174 -6.98 10.32 2.59
C GLY A 174 -7.87 10.11 3.82
N LEU A 175 -8.00 8.87 4.29
CA LEU A 175 -8.77 8.54 5.50
C LEU A 175 -8.17 9.19 6.76
N VAL A 176 -6.85 9.09 6.94
CA VAL A 176 -6.13 9.71 8.07
C VAL A 176 -6.27 11.23 7.99
N SER A 177 -6.16 11.81 6.81
CA SER A 177 -6.34 13.25 6.62
C SER A 177 -7.75 13.70 6.98
N PHE A 178 -8.78 12.91 6.65
CA PHE A 178 -10.17 13.24 6.97
C PHE A 178 -10.48 13.07 8.47
N ALA A 179 -9.97 12.01 9.10
CA ALA A 179 -10.24 11.70 10.50
C ALA A 179 -9.50 12.62 11.47
N CYS A 180 -8.29 13.06 11.12
CA CYS A 180 -7.39 13.73 12.07
C CYS A 180 -7.14 15.23 11.77
N PHE A 181 -7.58 15.77 10.63
CA PHE A 181 -7.27 17.15 10.22
C PHE A 181 -8.52 17.92 9.76
N SER A 182 -8.62 19.18 10.19
CA SER A 182 -9.68 20.12 9.85
C SER A 182 -9.08 21.10 8.86
N THR A 183 -9.24 20.80 7.59
CA THR A 183 -8.71 21.64 6.52
C THR A 183 -9.78 21.91 5.47
N ARG A 184 -9.74 23.10 4.88
CA ARG A 184 -10.57 23.46 3.71
C ARG A 184 -10.30 22.53 2.52
N LYS A 185 -9.18 21.80 2.53
CA LYS A 185 -8.73 20.84 1.51
C LYS A 185 -9.12 19.40 1.82
N ASN A 186 -9.95 19.14 2.84
CA ASN A 186 -10.44 17.77 3.12
C ASN A 186 -11.15 17.13 1.91
N TRP A 187 -11.69 17.93 0.98
CA TRP A 187 -12.21 17.41 -0.28
C TRP A 187 -11.12 16.74 -1.14
N MET A 188 -9.88 17.22 -1.13
CA MET A 188 -8.75 16.61 -1.86
C MET A 188 -8.39 15.24 -1.28
N ALA A 189 -8.46 15.10 0.05
CA ALA A 189 -8.27 13.83 0.73
C ALA A 189 -9.36 12.81 0.36
N ILE A 190 -10.62 13.26 0.25
CA ILE A 190 -11.73 12.41 -0.20
C ILE A 190 -11.50 11.97 -1.66
N VAL A 191 -11.14 12.89 -2.55
CA VAL A 191 -10.83 12.57 -3.95
C VAL A 191 -9.69 11.56 -4.04
N GLY A 192 -8.58 11.81 -3.34
CA GLY A 192 -7.45 10.89 -3.31
C GLY A 192 -7.81 9.50 -2.77
N ALA A 193 -8.65 9.43 -1.73
CA ALA A 193 -9.13 8.16 -1.19
C ALA A 193 -10.04 7.41 -2.16
N VAL A 194 -11.01 8.10 -2.76
CA VAL A 194 -11.95 7.50 -3.72
C VAL A 194 -11.21 6.99 -4.96
N VAL A 195 -10.29 7.78 -5.51
CA VAL A 195 -9.48 7.35 -6.66
C VAL A 195 -8.55 6.21 -6.28
N GLY A 196 -7.90 6.27 -5.11
CA GLY A 196 -7.03 5.20 -4.61
C GLY A 196 -7.77 3.87 -4.46
N TYR A 197 -8.89 3.83 -3.72
CA TYR A 197 -9.66 2.59 -3.60
C TYR A 197 -10.30 2.15 -4.92
N GLY A 198 -10.73 3.08 -5.76
CA GLY A 198 -11.23 2.80 -7.10
C GLY A 198 -10.19 2.15 -8.01
N ASN A 199 -8.93 2.61 -7.96
CA ASN A 199 -7.80 2.01 -8.68
C ASN A 199 -7.55 0.56 -8.23
N ILE A 200 -7.55 0.30 -6.92
CA ILE A 200 -7.37 -1.05 -6.38
C ILE A 200 -8.50 -1.96 -6.86
N PHE A 201 -9.75 -1.54 -6.69
CA PHE A 201 -10.90 -2.32 -7.09
C PHE A 201 -10.91 -2.61 -8.60
N GLY A 202 -10.74 -1.57 -9.43
CA GLY A 202 -10.74 -1.72 -10.88
C GLY A 202 -9.61 -2.61 -11.38
N SER A 203 -8.41 -2.47 -10.81
CA SER A 203 -7.28 -3.31 -11.19
C SER A 203 -7.38 -4.73 -10.64
N PHE A 204 -8.00 -4.95 -9.49
CA PHE A 204 -8.27 -6.28 -8.96
C PHE A 204 -9.21 -7.06 -9.89
N VAL A 205 -10.30 -6.43 -10.35
CA VAL A 205 -11.22 -7.04 -11.33
C VAL A 205 -10.48 -7.43 -12.62
N ILE A 206 -9.58 -6.56 -13.11
CA ILE A 206 -8.76 -6.88 -14.30
C ILE A 206 -7.82 -8.05 -14.03
N ALA A 207 -7.15 -8.07 -12.87
CA ALA A 207 -6.24 -9.15 -12.51
C ALA A 207 -6.99 -10.49 -12.40
N CYS A 208 -8.14 -10.52 -11.71
CA CYS A 208 -9.00 -11.70 -11.70
C CYS A 208 -9.35 -12.16 -13.11
N ALA A 209 -9.75 -11.25 -14.01
CA ALA A 209 -10.08 -11.63 -15.37
C ALA A 209 -8.89 -12.19 -16.19
N ILE A 210 -7.64 -11.85 -15.86
CA ILE A 210 -6.43 -12.38 -16.52
C ILE A 210 -6.08 -13.78 -16.00
N TYR A 211 -6.19 -13.98 -14.69
CA TYR A 211 -5.79 -15.23 -14.02
C TYR A 211 -6.98 -16.14 -13.67
N GLU A 212 -8.16 -15.86 -14.23
CA GLU A 212 -9.33 -16.74 -14.17
C GLU A 212 -9.20 -17.79 -15.28
N ASP A 213 -8.90 -19.03 -14.87
CA ASP A 213 -8.91 -20.23 -15.71
C ASP A 213 -10.35 -20.59 -16.17
#